data_AF-A0A3C1MT56-F1
#
_entry.id   AF-A0A3C1MT56-F1
#
_cell.length_a   1.000
_cell.length_b   1.000
_cell.length_c   1.000
_cell.angle_alpha   90.00
_cell.angle_beta   90.00
_cell.angle_gamma   90.00
#
_symmetry.space_group_name_H-M   'P 1'
#
loop_
_entity.id
_entity.type
_entity.pdbx_description
1 polymer ?
#
loop_
_entity_poly.entity_id
_entity_poly.type
_entity_poly.pdbx_seq_one_letter_code
_entity_poly.pdbx_strand_id
1 'polypeptide(L)'
;ASFCVGFAAESENLLVYGEAKRQRKQLPLIVVNRVQDALGSDENELWLLDDAGSYALPRADKLTLACQLIDHIANLYSLQKQG
;
A
#
# COMPACT_ATOMS: atom_id res chain seq x y z
N ALA A 1 15.67 4.27 -11.74
CA ALA A 1 15.48 4.15 -10.28
C ALA A 1 14.99 2.74 -9.95
N SER A 2 15.23 2.22 -8.74
CA SER A 2 14.69 0.92 -8.31
C SER A 2 13.20 1.01 -7.96
N PHE A 3 12.44 -0.04 -8.24
CA PHE A 3 11.04 -0.14 -7.81
C PHE A 3 10.99 -0.52 -6.33
N CYS A 4 10.66 0.43 -5.47
CA CYS A 4 10.60 0.23 -4.02
C CYS A 4 9.17 0.39 -3.51
N VAL A 5 8.69 -0.58 -2.73
CA VAL A 5 7.38 -0.53 -2.08
C VAL A 5 7.57 -0.19 -0.60
N GLY A 6 6.91 0.85 -0.11
CA GLY A 6 6.91 1.20 1.31
C GLY A 6 5.72 0.59 2.05
N PHE A 7 5.88 0.42 3.37
CA PHE A 7 4.77 0.10 4.28
C PHE A 7 4.70 1.16 5.38
N ALA A 8 3.48 1.54 5.77
CA ALA A 8 3.22 2.48 6.84
C ALA A 8 1.98 2.04 7.65
N ALA A 9 2.09 2.11 8.97
CA ALA A 9 0.94 1.97 9.85
C ALA A 9 0.57 3.35 10.38
N GLU A 10 -0.69 3.75 10.25
CA GLU A 10 -1.21 5.04 10.74
C GLU A 10 -2.32 4.83 11.76
N SER A 11 -2.42 5.72 12.74
CA SER A 11 -3.51 5.73 13.72
C SER A 11 -4.76 6.44 13.21
N GLU A 12 -4.58 7.47 12.37
CA GLU A 12 -5.61 8.35 11.84
C GLU A 12 -5.19 8.92 10.48
N ASN A 13 -6.12 9.52 9.73
CA ASN A 13 -5.87 10.21 8.45
C ASN A 13 -4.94 9.44 7.48
N LEU A 14 -5.19 8.14 7.31
CA LEU A 14 -4.34 7.17 6.60
C LEU A 14 -3.84 7.67 5.24
N LEU A 15 -4.76 8.19 4.41
CA LEU A 15 -4.45 8.62 3.06
C LEU A 15 -3.54 9.86 3.04
N VAL A 16 -3.81 10.82 3.94
CA VAL A 16 -3.04 12.08 4.01
C VAL A 16 -1.62 11.81 4.47
N TYR A 17 -1.45 11.07 5.57
CA TYR A 17 -0.11 10.78 6.09
C TYR A 17 0.64 9.75 5.25
N GLY A 18 -0.07 8.77 4.71
CA GLY A 18 0.47 7.81 3.75
C GLY A 18 1.06 8.50 2.53
N GLU A 19 0.29 9.38 1.88
CA GLU A 19 0.75 10.08 0.67
C GLU A 19 1.91 11.03 0.97
N ALA A 20 1.86 11.76 2.10
CA ALA A 20 2.97 12.59 2.53
C ALA A 20 4.27 11.78 2.73
N LYS A 21 4.17 10.56 3.29
CA LYS A 21 5.32 9.64 3.43
C LYS A 21 5.79 9.10 2.08
N ARG A 22 4.87 8.81 1.15
CA ARG A 22 5.19 8.36 -0.22
C ARG A 22 6.01 9.40 -0.96
N GLN A 23 5.52 10.63 -0.99
CA GLN A 23 6.15 11.76 -1.69
C GLN A 23 7.51 12.11 -1.11
N ARG A 24 7.60 12.22 0.23
CA ARG A 24 8.88 12.50 0.92
C ARG A 24 9.96 11.46 0.63
N LYS A 25 9.57 10.21 0.44
CA LYS A 25 10.48 9.08 0.14
C LYS A 25 10.59 8.77 -1.35
N GLN A 26 9.87 9.49 -2.21
CA GLN A 26 9.81 9.29 -3.66
C GLN A 26 9.52 7.83 -4.03
N LEU A 27 8.53 7.22 -3.36
CA LEU A 27 8.18 5.82 -3.54
C LEU A 27 7.14 5.65 -4.67
N PRO A 28 7.34 4.72 -5.61
CA PRO A 28 6.31 4.33 -6.57
C PRO A 28 5.00 3.87 -5.91
N LEU A 29 5.11 3.19 -4.77
CA LEU A 29 3.97 2.65 -4.03
C LEU A 29 4.24 2.71 -2.52
N ILE A 30 3.24 3.12 -1.73
CA ILE A 30 3.20 2.89 -0.29
C ILE A 30 1.90 2.17 0.10
N VAL A 31 2.02 1.15 0.94
CA VAL A 31 0.91 0.39 1.53
C VAL A 31 0.67 0.92 2.93
N VAL A 32 -0.58 1.28 3.22
CA VAL A 32 -0.98 1.91 4.47
C VAL A 32 -2.06 1.09 5.15
N ASN A 33 -1.93 0.86 6.45
CA ASN A 33 -2.94 0.15 7.23
C ASN A 33 -3.17 0.82 8.59
N ARG A 34 -4.34 0.59 9.20
CA ARG A 34 -4.63 1.07 10.55
C ARG A 34 -3.88 0.24 11.58
N VAL A 35 -3.18 0.90 12.51
CA VAL A 35 -2.46 0.24 13.62
C VAL A 35 -3.43 -0.61 14.46
N GLN A 36 -4.64 -0.09 14.71
CA GLN A 36 -5.64 -0.70 15.57
C GLN A 36 -6.19 -2.02 15.00
N ASP A 37 -6.25 -2.14 13.67
CA ASP A 37 -6.79 -3.32 12.99
C ASP A 37 -5.72 -4.40 12.73
N ALA A 38 -4.43 -4.06 12.81
CA ALA A 38 -3.35 -4.96 12.39
C ALA A 38 -2.64 -5.70 13.55
N LEU A 39 -2.77 -5.21 14.79
CA LEU A 39 -2.14 -5.82 15.96
C LEU A 39 -3.04 -6.93 16.53
N GLY A 40 -2.62 -8.18 16.36
CA GLY A 40 -3.27 -9.35 16.96
C GLY A 40 -4.48 -9.91 16.20
N SER A 41 -4.80 -9.38 15.02
CA SER A 41 -5.80 -9.93 14.11
C SER A 41 -5.15 -10.71 12.96
N ASP A 42 -5.82 -11.77 12.49
CA ASP A 42 -5.46 -12.48 11.25
C ASP A 42 -6.02 -11.83 10.00
N GLU A 43 -6.87 -10.82 10.18
CA GLU A 43 -7.41 -9.97 9.13
C GLU A 43 -6.83 -8.56 9.21
N ASN A 44 -6.81 -7.87 8.08
CA ASN A 44 -6.39 -6.47 8.01
C ASN A 44 -7.16 -5.76 6.89
N GLU A 45 -7.06 -4.44 6.79
CA GLU A 45 -7.51 -3.64 5.65
C GLU A 45 -6.31 -2.81 5.18
N LEU A 46 -6.08 -2.75 3.86
CA LEU A 46 -4.94 -2.03 3.29
C LEU A 46 -5.41 -0.92 2.35
N TRP A 47 -4.66 0.16 2.31
CA TRP A 47 -4.75 1.21 1.31
C TRP A 47 -3.46 1.27 0.51
N LEU A 48 -3.57 1.19 -0.80
CA LEU A 48 -2.44 1.27 -1.73
C LEU A 48 -2.41 2.68 -2.32
N LEU A 49 -1.30 3.39 -2.16
CA LEU A 49 -1.14 4.75 -2.70
C LEU A 49 0.00 4.77 -3.70
N ASP A 50 -0.30 5.17 -4.93
CA ASP A 50 0.65 5.31 -6.03
C ASP A 50 0.39 6.62 -6.81
N ASP A 51 1.05 6.79 -7.96
CA ASP A 51 0.90 8.00 -8.78
C ASP A 51 -0.48 8.12 -9.46
N ALA A 52 -1.23 7.02 -9.61
CA ALA A 52 -2.58 7.01 -10.18
C ALA A 52 -3.66 7.30 -9.14
N GLY A 53 -3.38 7.07 -7.85
CA GLY A 53 -4.22 7.49 -6.74
C GLY A 53 -4.21 6.52 -5.57
N SER A 54 -5.38 6.35 -4.94
CA SER A 54 -5.57 5.50 -3.78
C SER A 54 -6.53 4.35 -4.06
N TYR A 55 -6.15 3.14 -3.69
CA TYR A 55 -6.94 1.91 -3.85
C TYR A 55 -7.16 1.24 -2.50
N ALA A 56 -8.41 0.89 -2.18
CA ALA A 56 -8.73 0.13 -0.98
C ALA A 56 -8.68 -1.37 -1.27
N LEU A 57 -7.96 -2.12 -0.45
CA LEU A 57 -8.12 -3.57 -0.30
C LEU A 57 -8.97 -3.81 0.96
N PRO A 58 -10.24 -4.23 0.79
CA PRO A 58 -11.16 -4.43 1.91
C PRO A 58 -10.65 -5.45 2.91
N ARG A 59 -11.28 -5.48 4.09
CA ARG A 59 -10.91 -6.41 5.17
C ARG A 59 -10.90 -7.87 4.67
N ALA A 60 -9.75 -8.52 4.81
CA ALA A 60 -9.54 -9.92 4.45
C ALA A 60 -8.39 -10.52 5.25
N ASP A 61 -8.21 -11.84 5.18
CA ASP A 61 -7.05 -12.49 5.79
C ASP A 61 -5.73 -12.04 5.14
N LYS A 62 -4.64 -12.16 5.89
CA LYS A 62 -3.30 -11.70 5.46
C LYS A 62 -2.83 -12.33 4.15
N LEU A 63 -3.20 -13.59 3.87
CA LEU A 63 -2.75 -14.26 2.64
C LEU A 63 -3.52 -13.71 1.43
N THR A 64 -4.84 -13.54 1.55
CA THR A 64 -5.66 -12.90 0.53
C THR A 64 -5.17 -11.49 0.21
N LEU A 65 -4.89 -10.68 1.24
CA LEU A 65 -4.34 -9.33 1.07
C LEU A 65 -2.95 -9.33 0.42
N ALA A 66 -2.09 -10.28 0.79
CA ALA A 66 -0.76 -10.39 0.19
C ALA A 66 -0.86 -10.71 -1.31
N CYS A 67 -1.73 -11.62 -1.72
CA CYS A 67 -1.94 -11.91 -3.15
C CYS A 67 -2.44 -10.68 -3.91
N GLN A 68 -3.46 -9.99 -3.39
CA GLN A 68 -3.99 -8.76 -4.01
C GLN A 68 -2.92 -7.65 -4.12
N LEU A 69 -2.08 -7.50 -3.09
CA LEU A 69 -0.98 -6.55 -3.11
C LEU A 69 0.07 -6.89 -4.16
N ILE A 70 0.45 -8.17 -4.28
CA ILE A 70 1.42 -8.61 -5.28
C ILE A 70 0.88 -8.41 -6.70
N ASP A 71 -0.40 -8.66 -6.96
CA ASP A 71 -1.04 -8.40 -8.25
C ASP A 71 -0.96 -6.90 -8.61
N HIS A 72 -1.22 -6.01 -7.66
CA HIS A 72 -1.09 -4.55 -7.86
C HIS A 72 0.36 -4.15 -8.16
N ILE A 73 1.32 -4.68 -7.39
CA ILE A 73 2.74 -4.42 -7.59
C ILE A 73 3.19 -4.89 -8.97
N ALA A 74 2.76 -6.07 -9.42
CA ALA A 74 3.12 -6.61 -10.73
C ALA A 74 2.62 -5.72 -11.87
N ASN A 75 1.38 -5.22 -11.76
CA ASN A 75 0.81 -4.28 -12.73
C ASN A 75 1.61 -2.96 -12.78
N LEU A 76 1.88 -2.34 -11.63
CA LEU A 76 2.66 -1.11 -11.56
C LEU A 76 4.09 -1.29 -12.08
N TYR A 77 4.76 -2.39 -11.70
CA TYR A 77 6.11 -2.69 -12.15
C TYR A 77 6.18 -2.86 -13.67
N SER A 78 5.17 -3.50 -14.25
CA SER A 78 5.08 -3.72 -15.69
C SER A 78 4.87 -2.42 -16.46
N LEU A 79 4.07 -1.50 -15.93
CA LEU A 79 3.87 -0.16 -16.50
C LEU A 79 5.16 0.67 -16.44
N GLN A 80 5.89 0.63 -15.31
CA GLN A 80 7.14 1.37 -15.18
C GLN A 80 8.27 0.83 -16.07
N LYS A 81 8.24 -0.45 -16.44
CA LYS A 81 9.19 -1.06 -17.39
C LYS A 81 8.95 -0.67 -18.85
N GLN A 82 7.76 -0.19 -19.19
CA GLN A 82 7.36 0.13 -20.57
C GLN A 82 7.57 1.61 -20.93
N GLY A 83 7.85 2.48 -19.95
CA GLY A 83 8.22 3.88 -20.14
C GLY A 83 9.73 4.10 -20.00
#